data_AF-A0A358JTB9-F1
#
_entry.id   AF-A0A358JTB9-F1
#
_cell.length_a   1.000
_cell.length_b   1.000
_cell.length_c   1.000
_cell.angle_alpha   90.00
_cell.angle_beta   90.00
_cell.angle_gamma   90.00
#
_symmetry.space_group_name_H-M   'P 1'
#
loop_
_entity.id
_entity.type
_entity.pdbx_description
1 polymer ?
#
loop_
_entity_poly.entity_id
_entity_poly.type
_entity_poly.pdbx_seq_one_letter_code
_entity_poly.pdbx_strand_id
1 'polypeptide(L)'
;MLVQTSEGGSEIKIANELSEETTIETVEMFTAVKAKKHIILNHKIVNSSKDWIYGKESELNVSRKSAKVQKSVKYGVAYTGSLSVYRWNTYDKRVYNAVVSLYAAGNEVLTPSMIYRHMNGLDGRQGVSDSSIELIINSVDKSRETYIGIEFENDDSALKGTLIHADKVNVITGKYSVVGYQLKEKPILYQINTKQIITVDAGLLNTKDRIKRDSVNAVILKEFLIKRIENIKAGKLNPHIRFEAIYEELGISQPTRKNIETIRKNTENILLSLSDKKYIQKYDLYKQGKAFKGIKITTRQS
;
A
#
# COMPACT_ATOMS: atom_id res chain seq x y z
N MET A 1 17.95 -1.88 -74.28
CA MET A 1 17.16 -0.65 -74.04
C MET A 1 17.33 -0.31 -72.56
N LEU A 2 18.38 0.46 -72.22
CA LEU A 2 18.38 1.93 -72.07
C LEU A 2 17.45 2.32 -70.90
N VAL A 3 17.91 2.80 -69.72
CA VAL A 3 19.06 3.66 -69.37
C VAL A 3 19.55 3.44 -67.90
N GLN A 4 20.90 3.38 -67.77
CA GLN A 4 21.89 3.72 -66.69
C GLN A 4 21.43 4.15 -65.26
N THR A 5 21.90 3.50 -64.17
CA THR A 5 23.10 3.74 -63.28
C THR A 5 23.18 5.14 -62.63
N SER A 6 23.26 5.27 -61.31
CA SER A 6 24.52 5.14 -60.56
C SER A 6 24.32 4.97 -59.04
N GLU A 7 25.21 4.16 -58.46
CA GLU A 7 25.42 3.92 -57.05
C GLU A 7 26.01 5.16 -56.36
N GLY A 8 25.50 5.47 -55.17
CA GLY A 8 25.97 6.52 -54.28
C GLY A 8 25.53 6.22 -52.86
N GLY A 9 25.88 5.03 -52.36
CA GLY A 9 25.65 4.65 -50.97
C GLY A 9 26.68 5.30 -50.06
N SER A 10 26.29 6.39 -49.39
CA SER A 10 27.01 6.91 -48.23
C SER A 10 26.19 6.62 -46.97
N GLU A 11 26.66 5.61 -46.25
CA GLU A 11 26.42 5.25 -44.85
C GLU A 11 25.52 6.20 -44.05
N ILE A 12 24.29 5.74 -43.75
CA ILE A 12 23.61 6.20 -42.54
C ILE A 12 24.33 5.53 -41.37
N LYS A 13 25.23 6.28 -40.73
CA LYS A 13 25.74 5.94 -39.40
C LYS A 13 24.54 5.88 -38.46
N ILE A 14 24.05 4.67 -38.21
CA ILE A 14 23.23 4.38 -37.05
C ILE A 14 24.17 4.61 -35.86
N ALA A 15 24.05 5.77 -35.24
CA ALA A 15 24.58 5.97 -33.91
C ALA A 15 23.88 4.93 -33.03
N ASN A 16 24.62 3.90 -32.63
CA ASN A 16 24.34 3.17 -31.42
C ASN A 16 24.41 4.21 -30.29
N GLU A 17 23.28 4.83 -29.97
CA GLU A 17 23.09 5.40 -28.63
C GLU A 17 23.13 4.20 -27.69
N LEU A 18 24.32 4.04 -27.11
CA LEU A 18 24.59 3.22 -25.94
C LEU A 18 23.43 3.44 -24.96
N SER A 19 22.66 2.38 -24.72
CA SER A 19 21.87 2.29 -23.51
C SER A 19 22.84 2.50 -22.35
N GLU A 20 22.72 3.63 -21.65
CA GLU A 20 23.43 3.84 -20.41
C GLU A 20 23.11 2.63 -19.51
N GLU A 21 24.08 1.75 -19.28
CA GLU A 21 24.01 0.77 -18.22
C GLU A 21 23.91 1.57 -16.92
N THR A 22 22.68 1.82 -16.47
CA THR A 22 22.44 2.46 -15.18
C THR A 22 23.06 1.56 -14.13
N THR A 23 24.23 1.94 -13.64
CA THR A 23 25.00 1.13 -12.70
C THR A 23 24.25 1.16 -11.38
N ILE A 24 23.58 0.07 -11.03
CA ILE A 24 22.84 -0.04 -9.77
C ILE A 24 23.87 -0.13 -8.64
N GLU A 25 23.87 0.88 -7.76
CA GLU A 25 24.74 0.94 -6.58
C GLU A 25 24.57 -0.32 -5.71
N THR A 26 25.67 -0.82 -5.16
CA THR A 26 25.65 -1.95 -4.22
C THR A 26 25.84 -1.45 -2.79
N VAL A 27 24.92 -1.83 -1.91
CA VAL A 27 24.89 -1.42 -0.50
C VAL A 27 24.90 -2.65 0.40
N GLU A 28 25.77 -2.67 1.41
CA GLU A 28 25.72 -3.71 2.44
C GLU A 28 24.56 -3.46 3.40
N MET A 29 23.75 -4.50 3.66
CA MET A 29 22.72 -4.41 4.68
C MET A 29 23.33 -4.60 6.07
N PHE A 30 23.58 -3.49 6.76
CA PHE A 30 24.19 -3.51 8.09
C PHE A 30 23.33 -4.23 9.13
N THR A 31 22.08 -3.82 9.35
CA THR A 31 21.14 -4.49 10.27
C THR A 31 19.68 -4.13 9.95
N ALA A 32 18.88 -5.11 9.55
CA ALA A 32 17.44 -4.92 9.38
C ALA A 32 16.72 -4.86 10.74
N VAL A 33 16.04 -3.75 11.02
CA VAL A 33 15.26 -3.58 12.25
C VAL A 33 13.83 -4.08 12.04
N LYS A 34 13.43 -5.09 12.83
CA LYS A 34 12.03 -5.57 12.81
C LYS A 34 11.10 -4.49 13.39
N ALA A 35 10.21 -3.96 12.56
CA ALA A 35 9.17 -3.04 13.02
C ALA A 35 8.16 -3.79 13.92
N LYS A 36 8.09 -3.41 15.20
CA LYS A 36 7.11 -3.95 16.16
C LYS A 36 5.70 -3.41 15.94
N LYS A 37 5.61 -2.23 15.33
CA LYS A 37 4.35 -1.54 15.05
C LYS A 37 4.08 -1.48 13.57
N HIS A 38 2.81 -1.56 13.22
CA HIS A 38 2.33 -1.31 11.87
C HIS A 38 1.54 0.01 11.85
N ILE A 39 1.94 0.89 10.95
CA ILE A 39 1.40 2.23 10.76
C ILE A 39 0.43 2.21 9.58
N ILE A 40 -0.82 2.56 9.83
CA ILE A 40 -1.87 2.69 8.82
C ILE A 40 -2.17 4.19 8.66
N LEU A 41 -1.80 4.76 7.52
CA LEU A 41 -2.19 6.12 7.17
C LEU A 41 -3.70 6.18 6.95
N ASN A 42 -4.38 7.02 7.73
CA ASN A 42 -5.84 7.12 7.74
C ASN A 42 -6.37 8.54 7.46
N HIS A 43 -5.53 9.39 6.88
CA HIS A 43 -5.98 10.71 6.43
C HIS A 43 -6.74 10.65 5.10
N LYS A 44 -7.52 11.70 4.81
CA LYS A 44 -8.47 11.68 3.70
C LYS A 44 -7.79 11.54 2.33
N ILE A 45 -6.63 12.14 2.13
CA ILE A 45 -5.89 12.09 0.85
C ILE A 45 -5.50 10.65 0.51
N VAL A 46 -4.92 9.92 1.47
CA VAL A 46 -4.60 8.49 1.31
C VAL A 46 -5.88 7.64 1.19
N ASN A 47 -6.99 8.05 1.80
CA ASN A 47 -8.25 7.30 1.73
C ASN A 47 -9.02 7.52 0.43
N SER A 48 -8.80 8.64 -0.28
CA SER A 48 -9.38 8.92 -1.60
C SER A 48 -8.52 8.39 -2.75
N SER A 49 -7.49 7.58 -2.49
CA SER A 49 -6.52 7.18 -3.50
C SER A 49 -7.09 6.37 -4.66
N LYS A 50 -8.19 5.65 -4.42
CA LYS A 50 -8.95 4.95 -5.47
C LYS A 50 -9.64 5.91 -6.46
N ASP A 51 -9.87 7.15 -6.03
CA ASP A 51 -10.58 8.19 -6.76
C ASP A 51 -9.62 9.22 -7.37
N TRP A 52 -8.29 9.03 -7.22
CA TRP A 52 -7.29 9.94 -7.77
C TRP A 52 -7.35 9.94 -9.30
N ILE A 53 -7.41 11.15 -9.87
CA ILE A 53 -7.41 11.37 -11.31
C ILE A 53 -6.02 11.87 -11.71
N TYR A 54 -5.26 11.00 -12.38
CA TYR A 54 -3.89 11.30 -12.78
C TYR A 54 -3.88 12.40 -13.85
N GLY A 55 -2.93 13.33 -13.75
CA GLY A 55 -2.79 14.47 -14.66
C GLY A 55 -3.79 15.60 -14.42
N LYS A 56 -4.61 15.54 -13.36
CA LYS A 56 -5.54 16.61 -12.99
C LYS A 56 -5.37 17.01 -11.52
N GLU A 57 -5.50 18.30 -11.27
CA GLU A 57 -5.68 18.80 -9.91
C GLU A 57 -7.07 18.40 -9.40
N SER A 58 -7.13 18.06 -8.13
CA SER A 58 -8.34 17.72 -7.41
C SER A 58 -8.36 18.45 -6.08
N GLU A 59 -9.55 18.81 -5.62
CA GLU A 59 -9.74 19.43 -4.31
C GLU A 59 -10.49 18.47 -3.39
N LEU A 60 -9.99 18.32 -2.16
CA LEU A 60 -10.57 17.44 -1.16
C LEU A 60 -10.91 18.21 0.11
N ASN A 61 -12.18 18.23 0.49
CA ASN A 61 -12.57 18.74 1.79
C ASN A 61 -12.07 17.78 2.89
N VAL A 62 -11.14 18.23 3.72
CA VAL A 62 -10.51 17.45 4.80
C VAL A 62 -11.18 17.66 6.16
N SER A 63 -12.08 18.62 6.27
CA SER A 63 -12.82 18.91 7.51
C SER A 63 -13.98 17.93 7.76
N ARG A 64 -14.52 17.94 8.99
CA ARG A 64 -15.77 17.20 9.29
C ARG A 64 -16.94 17.95 8.68
N LYS A 65 -17.97 17.22 8.24
CA LYS A 65 -19.20 17.83 7.69
C LYS A 65 -19.84 18.85 8.64
N SER A 66 -19.69 18.68 9.95
CA SER A 66 -20.19 19.59 10.99
C SER A 66 -19.20 20.67 11.45
N ALA A 67 -18.02 20.78 10.83
CA ALA A 67 -17.03 21.77 11.22
C ALA A 67 -17.50 23.18 10.86
N LYS A 68 -17.34 24.14 11.79
CA LYS A 68 -17.66 25.56 11.57
C LYS A 68 -16.82 26.18 10.45
N VAL A 69 -15.55 25.78 10.36
CA VAL A 69 -14.64 26.17 9.29
C VAL A 69 -14.38 24.94 8.44
N GLN A 70 -14.71 25.03 7.16
CA GLN A 70 -14.35 24.01 6.18
C GLN A 70 -12.89 24.20 5.79
N LYS A 71 -12.16 23.10 5.62
CA LYS A 71 -10.78 23.09 5.16
C LYS A 71 -10.68 22.19 3.95
N SER A 72 -10.05 22.65 2.89
CA SER A 72 -9.72 21.85 1.73
C SER A 72 -8.22 21.64 1.58
N VAL A 73 -7.86 20.65 0.78
CA VAL A 73 -6.50 20.39 0.32
C VAL A 73 -6.58 20.19 -1.18
N LYS A 74 -5.74 20.93 -1.91
CA LYS A 74 -5.55 20.71 -3.34
C LYS A 74 -4.46 19.69 -3.53
N TYR A 75 -4.67 18.75 -4.44
CA TYR A 75 -3.66 17.76 -4.76
C TYR A 75 -3.70 17.40 -6.24
N GLY A 76 -2.52 17.16 -6.80
CA GLY A 76 -2.35 16.65 -8.15
C GLY A 76 -1.53 15.37 -8.10
N VAL A 77 -1.94 14.35 -8.85
CA VAL A 77 -1.20 13.10 -8.97
C VAL A 77 -0.78 12.95 -10.42
N ALA A 78 0.47 12.60 -10.67
CA ALA A 78 0.98 12.30 -12.00
C ALA A 78 1.77 11.00 -11.96
N TYR A 79 1.79 10.29 -13.08
CA TYR A 79 2.68 9.14 -13.26
C TYR A 79 3.76 9.55 -14.25
N THR A 80 5.02 9.40 -13.85
CA THR A 80 6.17 9.82 -14.66
C THR A 80 6.74 8.68 -15.51
N GLY A 81 6.20 7.47 -15.39
CA GLY A 81 6.56 6.31 -16.21
C GLY A 81 5.78 6.21 -17.53
N SER A 82 6.15 5.24 -18.36
CA SER A 82 5.64 5.08 -19.74
C SER A 82 4.26 4.43 -19.87
N LEU A 83 3.68 3.91 -18.79
CA LEU A 83 2.45 3.11 -18.81
C LEU A 83 1.25 3.82 -18.16
N SER A 84 0.26 4.19 -18.99
CA SER A 84 -1.04 4.75 -18.58
C SER A 84 -1.93 3.81 -17.76
N VAL A 85 -1.50 2.55 -17.54
CA VAL A 85 -2.29 1.49 -16.89
C VAL A 85 -1.88 1.23 -15.42
N TYR A 86 -0.80 1.87 -14.92
CA TYR A 86 -0.27 1.62 -13.59
C TYR A 86 -0.85 2.54 -12.50
N ARG A 87 -2.18 2.47 -12.29
CA ARG A 87 -2.80 3.20 -11.17
C ARG A 87 -2.43 2.59 -9.82
N TRP A 88 -2.10 3.46 -8.86
CA TRP A 88 -1.87 3.09 -7.46
C TRP A 88 -3.19 2.62 -6.81
N ASN A 89 -3.21 1.36 -6.37
CA ASN A 89 -4.41 0.67 -5.92
C ASN A 89 -4.39 0.37 -4.40
N THR A 90 -5.44 -0.31 -3.92
CA THR A 90 -5.57 -0.65 -2.49
C THR A 90 -4.43 -1.54 -1.99
N TYR A 91 -3.91 -2.45 -2.80
CA TYR A 91 -2.74 -3.27 -2.41
C TYR A 91 -1.49 -2.40 -2.29
N ASP A 92 -1.27 -1.49 -3.25
CA ASP A 92 -0.12 -0.59 -3.22
C ASP A 92 -0.12 0.30 -1.96
N LYS A 93 -1.30 0.72 -1.51
CA LYS A 93 -1.46 1.39 -0.22
C LYS A 93 -1.01 0.56 0.98
N ARG A 94 -1.20 -0.76 0.97
CA ARG A 94 -0.74 -1.65 2.05
C ARG A 94 0.78 -1.82 2.01
N VAL A 95 1.36 -1.92 0.81
CA VAL A 95 2.81 -1.90 0.60
C VAL A 95 3.39 -0.59 1.14
N TYR A 96 2.76 0.54 0.82
CA TYR A 96 3.17 1.85 1.31
C TYR A 96 3.13 1.97 2.83
N ASN A 97 2.04 1.52 3.47
CA ASN A 97 1.93 1.49 4.93
C ASN A 97 3.03 0.63 5.57
N ALA A 98 3.42 -0.47 4.92
CA ALA A 98 4.54 -1.29 5.38
C ALA A 98 5.90 -0.58 5.22
N VAL A 99 6.14 0.10 4.09
CA VAL A 99 7.33 0.95 3.90
C VAL A 99 7.42 2.01 4.98
N VAL A 100 6.32 2.74 5.23
CA VAL A 100 6.22 3.75 6.30
C VAL A 100 6.54 3.15 7.67
N SER A 101 6.00 1.97 7.97
CA SER A 101 6.24 1.29 9.25
C SER A 101 7.71 0.91 9.43
N LEU A 102 8.35 0.40 8.38
CA LEU A 102 9.74 -0.01 8.41
C LEU A 102 10.68 1.19 8.49
N TYR A 103 10.38 2.26 7.74
CA TYR A 103 11.08 3.55 7.84
C TYR A 103 10.98 4.13 9.26
N ALA A 104 9.78 4.17 9.84
CA ALA A 104 9.56 4.66 11.21
C ALA A 104 10.25 3.78 12.27
N ALA A 105 10.59 2.54 11.96
CA ALA A 105 11.40 1.66 12.80
C ALA A 105 12.92 1.87 12.63
N GLY A 106 13.35 2.80 11.78
CA GLY A 106 14.76 3.13 11.54
C GLY A 106 15.41 2.40 10.38
N ASN A 107 14.64 1.78 9.47
CA ASN A 107 15.21 1.15 8.28
C ASN A 107 15.28 2.15 7.12
N GLU A 108 16.49 2.41 6.64
CA GLU A 108 16.73 3.28 5.48
C GLU A 108 16.83 2.49 4.16
N VAL A 109 17.23 1.21 4.24
CA VAL A 109 17.26 0.29 3.10
C VAL A 109 16.24 -0.82 3.31
N LEU A 110 15.32 -0.97 2.36
CA LEU A 110 14.24 -1.96 2.43
C LEU A 110 14.38 -2.98 1.31
N THR A 111 14.34 -4.28 1.63
CA THR A 111 14.17 -5.32 0.62
C THR A 111 12.69 -5.67 0.43
N PRO A 112 12.28 -6.15 -0.75
CA PRO A 112 10.91 -6.62 -0.98
C PRO A 112 10.47 -7.69 0.04
N SER A 113 11.40 -8.55 0.45
CA SER A 113 11.12 -9.60 1.44
C SER A 113 10.80 -9.02 2.82
N MET A 114 11.48 -7.95 3.25
CA MET A 114 11.20 -7.26 4.51
C MET A 114 9.80 -6.65 4.50
N ILE A 115 9.46 -5.98 3.40
CA ILE A 115 8.14 -5.34 3.22
C ILE A 115 7.05 -6.41 3.24
N TYR A 116 7.19 -7.50 2.47
CA TYR A 116 6.22 -8.58 2.45
C TYR A 116 6.00 -9.23 3.82
N ARG A 117 7.10 -9.51 4.54
CA ARG A 117 7.05 -10.10 5.88
C ARG A 117 6.30 -9.18 6.84
N HIS A 118 6.60 -7.88 6.79
CA HIS A 118 5.91 -6.89 7.63
C HIS A 118 4.41 -6.80 7.34
N MET A 119 4.02 -6.76 6.06
CA MET A 119 2.60 -6.75 5.65
C MET A 119 1.81 -7.96 6.16
N ASN A 120 2.50 -9.06 6.45
CA ASN A 120 1.89 -10.31 6.91
C ASN A 120 2.20 -10.63 8.38
N GLY A 121 2.86 -9.73 9.12
CA GLY A 121 3.27 -9.95 10.51
C GLY A 121 4.21 -11.15 10.71
N LEU A 122 4.96 -11.51 9.66
CA LEU A 122 5.86 -12.66 9.64
C LEU A 122 7.19 -12.33 10.32
N ASP A 123 7.88 -13.38 10.76
CA ASP A 123 9.27 -13.24 11.20
C ASP A 123 10.25 -13.30 10.01
N GLY A 124 11.55 -13.14 10.30
CA GLY A 124 12.63 -13.19 9.31
C GLY A 124 12.98 -14.60 8.79
N ARG A 125 12.39 -15.67 9.34
CA ARG A 125 12.71 -17.06 8.98
C ARG A 125 11.77 -17.64 7.91
N GLN A 126 10.57 -17.09 7.78
CA GLN A 126 9.54 -17.61 6.87
C GLN A 126 9.80 -17.25 5.40
N GLY A 127 10.03 -18.21 4.51
CA GLY A 127 10.28 -17.92 3.08
C GLY A 127 9.18 -17.08 2.42
N VAL A 128 9.57 -16.26 1.43
CA VAL A 128 8.66 -15.45 0.61
C VAL A 128 8.77 -15.95 -0.83
N SER A 129 7.64 -16.16 -1.51
CA SER A 129 7.66 -16.64 -2.91
C SER A 129 8.11 -15.55 -3.88
N ASP A 130 8.74 -15.92 -4.98
CA ASP A 130 9.17 -14.98 -6.02
C ASP A 130 8.02 -14.14 -6.57
N SER A 131 6.85 -14.76 -6.77
CA SER A 131 5.63 -14.04 -7.17
C SER A 131 5.18 -12.98 -6.16
N SER A 132 5.41 -13.23 -4.86
CA SER A 132 5.10 -12.23 -3.82
C SER A 132 6.14 -11.11 -3.82
N ILE A 133 7.41 -11.44 -4.06
CA ILE A 133 8.49 -10.46 -4.22
C ILE A 133 8.23 -9.55 -5.41
N GLU A 134 7.83 -10.09 -6.55
CA GLU A 134 7.50 -9.34 -7.75
C GLU A 134 6.34 -8.36 -7.53
N LEU A 135 5.28 -8.78 -6.83
CA LEU A 135 4.17 -7.90 -6.46
C LEU A 135 4.62 -6.71 -5.61
N ILE A 136 5.57 -6.94 -4.68
CA ILE A 136 6.14 -5.85 -3.87
C ILE A 136 7.01 -4.94 -4.73
N ILE A 137 7.89 -5.48 -5.57
CA ILE A 137 8.75 -4.71 -6.49
C ILE A 137 7.89 -3.80 -7.37
N ASN A 138 6.89 -4.35 -8.04
CA ASN A 138 5.98 -3.60 -8.91
C ASN A 138 5.26 -2.49 -8.17
N SER A 139 4.90 -2.72 -6.91
CA SER A 139 4.20 -1.73 -6.08
C SER A 139 5.12 -0.60 -5.59
N VAL A 140 6.35 -0.94 -5.18
CA VAL A 140 7.34 0.06 -4.76
C VAL A 140 7.82 0.87 -5.96
N ASP A 141 8.13 0.24 -7.10
CA ASP A 141 8.52 0.93 -8.33
C ASP A 141 7.40 1.87 -8.81
N LYS A 142 6.14 1.40 -8.84
CA LYS A 142 4.99 2.27 -9.11
C LYS A 142 4.92 3.47 -8.15
N SER A 143 5.19 3.26 -6.87
CA SER A 143 5.17 4.34 -5.86
C SER A 143 6.36 5.31 -6.03
N ARG A 144 7.50 4.84 -6.54
CA ARG A 144 8.65 5.67 -6.90
C ARG A 144 8.41 6.53 -8.13
N GLU A 145 7.54 6.07 -9.04
CA GLU A 145 7.19 6.77 -10.29
C GLU A 145 5.86 7.56 -10.20
N THR A 146 5.18 7.48 -9.06
CA THR A 146 3.95 8.26 -8.83
C THR A 146 4.31 9.54 -8.11
N TYR A 147 4.18 10.67 -8.81
CA TYR A 147 4.35 12.00 -8.27
C TYR A 147 3.05 12.52 -7.64
N ILE A 148 3.17 13.19 -6.49
CA ILE A 148 2.07 13.90 -5.84
C ILE A 148 2.51 15.30 -5.43
N GLY A 149 1.68 16.29 -5.74
CA GLY A 149 1.73 17.62 -5.15
C GLY A 149 0.54 17.80 -4.22
N ILE A 150 0.77 18.34 -3.03
CA ILE A 150 -0.24 18.59 -2.00
C ILE A 150 -0.06 20.01 -1.50
N GLU A 151 -1.12 20.81 -1.61
CA GLU A 151 -1.15 22.21 -1.18
C GLU A 151 -2.23 22.37 -0.12
N PHE A 152 -1.83 22.81 1.07
CA PHE A 152 -2.71 22.96 2.22
C PHE A 152 -3.28 24.38 2.26
N GLU A 153 -4.59 24.49 2.42
CA GLU A 153 -5.26 25.78 2.50
C GLU A 153 -4.83 26.54 3.77
N ASN A 154 -4.27 27.74 3.61
CA ASN A 154 -3.72 28.61 4.66
C ASN A 154 -2.41 28.13 5.31
N ASP A 155 -1.62 27.33 4.59
CA ASP A 155 -0.28 26.91 5.01
C ASP A 155 0.65 26.92 3.78
N ASP A 156 1.72 27.70 3.84
CA ASP A 156 2.68 27.83 2.72
C ASP A 156 3.51 26.54 2.50
N SER A 157 3.35 25.52 3.36
CA SER A 157 4.03 24.24 3.21
C SER A 157 3.38 23.35 2.14
N ALA A 158 3.81 23.48 0.89
CA ALA A 158 3.47 22.50 -0.14
C ALA A 158 4.36 21.24 -0.01
N LEU A 159 3.77 20.05 -0.09
CA LEU A 159 4.50 18.80 -0.21
C LEU A 159 4.50 18.36 -1.68
N LYS A 160 5.67 18.21 -2.27
CA LYS A 160 5.84 17.88 -3.69
C LYS A 160 6.94 16.83 -3.83
N GLY A 161 6.65 15.72 -4.52
CA GLY A 161 7.59 14.64 -4.70
C GLY A 161 6.93 13.33 -5.10
N THR A 162 7.70 12.26 -5.17
CA THR A 162 7.16 10.91 -5.44
C THR A 162 6.58 10.31 -4.17
N LEU A 163 5.68 9.32 -4.29
CA LEU A 163 5.08 8.69 -3.11
C LEU A 163 6.17 8.09 -2.21
N ILE A 164 7.13 7.38 -2.84
CA ILE A 164 8.34 6.84 -2.21
C ILE A 164 9.54 7.38 -2.97
N HIS A 165 10.31 8.27 -2.37
CA HIS A 165 11.57 8.74 -2.94
C HIS A 165 12.71 7.82 -2.48
N ALA A 166 13.16 6.98 -3.41
CA ALA A 166 14.16 5.96 -3.13
C ALA A 166 14.96 5.57 -4.39
N ASP A 167 16.21 5.21 -4.18
CA ASP A 167 17.04 4.59 -5.21
C ASP A 167 16.88 3.07 -5.15
N LYS A 168 16.82 2.46 -6.34
CA LYS A 168 16.90 1.01 -6.46
C LYS A 168 18.37 0.63 -6.37
N VAL A 169 18.69 -0.25 -5.42
CA VAL A 169 20.06 -0.65 -5.11
C VAL A 169 20.17 -2.18 -5.07
N ASN A 170 21.36 -2.70 -5.29
CA ASN A 170 21.69 -4.09 -4.99
C ASN A 170 22.09 -4.19 -3.53
N VAL A 171 21.41 -5.04 -2.77
CA VAL A 171 21.63 -5.21 -1.35
C VAL A 171 22.27 -6.57 -1.11
N ILE A 172 23.43 -6.56 -0.45
CA ILE A 172 24.07 -7.80 -0.01
C ILE A 172 23.45 -8.23 1.33
N THR A 173 22.82 -9.40 1.32
CA THR A 173 22.21 -10.06 2.49
C THR A 173 22.87 -11.42 2.69
N GLY A 174 23.83 -11.47 3.61
CA GLY A 174 24.69 -12.64 3.79
C GLY A 174 25.53 -12.91 2.54
N LYS A 175 25.24 -13.99 1.83
CA LYS A 175 25.94 -14.39 0.59
C LYS A 175 25.21 -14.04 -0.70
N TYR A 176 24.01 -13.45 -0.60
CA TYR A 176 23.16 -13.17 -1.76
C TYR A 176 23.09 -11.68 -2.03
N SER A 177 23.10 -11.31 -3.30
CA SER A 177 22.71 -9.97 -3.77
C SER A 177 21.24 -9.98 -4.16
N VAL A 178 20.46 -9.05 -3.61
CA VAL A 178 19.01 -8.93 -3.88
C VAL A 178 18.66 -7.48 -4.18
N VAL A 179 17.55 -7.25 -4.86
CA VAL A 179 17.02 -5.89 -5.04
C VAL A 179 16.63 -5.30 -3.67
N GLY A 180 17.01 -4.05 -3.45
CA GLY A 180 16.50 -3.24 -2.36
C GLY A 180 16.24 -1.79 -2.78
N TYR A 181 15.70 -1.04 -1.83
CA TYR A 181 15.29 0.34 -2.00
C TYR A 181 15.90 1.17 -0.88
N GLN A 182 16.83 2.06 -1.22
CA GLN A 182 17.40 3.02 -0.29
C GLN A 182 16.52 4.28 -0.28
N LEU A 183 15.78 4.46 0.81
CA LEU A 183 14.93 5.62 1.02
C LEU A 183 15.81 6.86 1.20
N LYS A 184 15.53 7.92 0.42
CA LYS A 184 16.27 9.19 0.52
C LYS A 184 15.60 10.20 1.45
N GLU A 185 14.31 10.03 1.65
CA GLU A 185 13.51 10.88 2.54
C GLU A 185 12.34 10.11 3.13
N LYS A 186 11.68 10.74 4.11
CA LYS A 186 10.44 10.24 4.70
C LYS A 186 9.37 10.09 3.61
N PRO A 187 8.64 8.96 3.51
CA PRO A 187 7.59 8.81 2.50
C PRO A 187 6.55 9.94 2.56
N ILE A 188 6.25 10.57 1.42
CA ILE A 188 5.58 11.89 1.37
C ILE A 188 4.21 11.92 2.07
N LEU A 189 3.40 10.87 1.93
CA LEU A 189 2.07 10.80 2.55
C LEU A 189 2.16 10.61 4.08
N TYR A 190 3.31 10.16 4.59
CA TYR A 190 3.62 10.09 6.02
C TYR A 190 4.17 11.41 6.57
N GLN A 191 4.63 12.33 5.70
CA GLN A 191 5.01 13.68 6.11
C GLN A 191 3.79 14.53 6.48
N ILE A 192 2.61 14.21 5.95
CA ILE A 192 1.36 14.92 6.22
C ILE A 192 1.05 14.88 7.73
N ASN A 193 1.22 16.03 8.39
CA ASN A 193 1.07 16.18 9.82
C ASN A 193 -0.40 16.16 10.24
N THR A 194 -0.96 14.95 10.33
CA THR A 194 -2.33 14.74 10.80
C THR A 194 -2.34 13.80 11.99
N LYS A 195 -3.23 14.06 12.95
CA LYS A 195 -3.57 13.10 14.03
C LYS A 195 -4.37 11.88 13.51
N GLN A 196 -4.30 11.60 12.20
CA GLN A 196 -5.08 10.59 11.49
C GLN A 196 -4.17 9.42 11.07
N ILE A 197 -3.34 8.96 11.99
CA ILE A 197 -2.47 7.80 11.84
C ILE A 197 -2.91 6.76 12.87
N ILE A 198 -3.11 5.52 12.42
CA ILE A 198 -3.42 4.39 13.30
C ILE A 198 -2.14 3.58 13.46
N THR A 199 -1.77 3.26 14.70
CA THR A 199 -0.60 2.46 15.01
C THR A 199 -1.02 1.26 15.83
N VAL A 200 -0.72 0.06 15.32
CA VAL A 200 -1.10 -1.20 15.96
C VAL A 200 0.12 -2.11 16.11
N ASP A 201 -0.01 -3.18 16.89
CA ASP A 201 1.02 -4.22 16.93
C ASP A 201 1.09 -4.96 15.58
N ALA A 202 2.29 -5.09 15.00
CA ALA A 202 2.47 -5.73 13.70
C ALA A 202 2.09 -7.23 13.72
N GLY A 203 2.17 -7.89 14.88
CA GLY A 203 1.75 -9.28 15.06
C GLY A 203 0.27 -9.51 14.83
N LEU A 204 -0.57 -8.47 14.83
CA LEU A 204 -2.00 -8.59 14.50
C LEU A 204 -2.22 -8.98 13.03
N LEU A 205 -1.29 -8.64 12.12
CA LEU A 205 -1.36 -9.00 10.70
C LEU A 205 -1.06 -10.49 10.43
N ASN A 206 -0.42 -11.15 11.39
CA ASN A 206 -0.08 -12.57 11.26
C ASN A 206 -1.30 -13.44 11.49
N THR A 207 -1.85 -14.03 10.44
CA THR A 207 -3.01 -14.91 10.54
C THR A 207 -2.69 -16.32 10.05
N LYS A 208 -1.40 -16.73 10.09
CA LYS A 208 -0.95 -18.04 9.59
C LYS A 208 -1.54 -19.22 10.35
N ASP A 209 -2.00 -19.00 11.58
CA ASP A 209 -2.79 -19.93 12.37
C ASP A 209 -4.11 -20.33 11.68
N ARG A 210 -4.67 -19.46 10.84
CA ARG A 210 -5.99 -19.66 10.22
C ARG A 210 -6.01 -19.53 8.70
N ILE A 211 -5.06 -18.79 8.12
CA ILE A 211 -4.88 -18.55 6.69
C ILE A 211 -3.45 -18.95 6.31
N LYS A 212 -3.29 -20.14 5.72
CA LYS A 212 -1.97 -20.67 5.37
C LYS A 212 -1.25 -19.83 4.30
N ARG A 213 -1.98 -19.40 3.27
CA ARG A 213 -1.46 -18.62 2.14
C ARG A 213 -2.20 -17.30 2.03
N ASP A 214 -1.45 -16.21 2.09
CA ASP A 214 -2.00 -14.87 1.99
C ASP A 214 -2.12 -14.48 0.52
N SER A 215 -3.35 -14.38 0.04
CA SER A 215 -3.63 -13.74 -1.24
C SER A 215 -3.61 -12.22 -1.09
N VAL A 216 -3.50 -11.49 -2.21
CA VAL A 216 -3.65 -10.03 -2.26
C VAL A 216 -4.91 -9.57 -1.49
N ASN A 217 -6.04 -10.24 -1.71
CA ASN A 217 -7.31 -9.95 -1.03
C ASN A 217 -7.22 -10.19 0.48
N ALA A 218 -6.53 -11.25 0.92
CA ALA A 218 -6.36 -11.51 2.35
C ALA A 218 -5.53 -10.39 3.01
N VAL A 219 -4.46 -9.93 2.37
CA VAL A 219 -3.61 -8.83 2.87
C VAL A 219 -4.42 -7.54 3.01
N ILE A 220 -5.17 -7.15 1.96
CA ILE A 220 -6.04 -5.97 1.99
C ILE A 220 -7.08 -6.09 3.11
N LEU A 221 -7.71 -7.26 3.23
CA LEU A 221 -8.78 -7.50 4.20
C LEU A 221 -8.28 -7.39 5.65
N LYS A 222 -7.09 -7.91 5.98
CA LYS A 222 -6.51 -7.82 7.33
C LYS A 222 -6.42 -6.37 7.79
N GLU A 223 -5.75 -5.53 7.00
CA GLU A 223 -5.49 -4.15 7.39
C GLU A 223 -6.77 -3.30 7.32
N PHE A 224 -7.70 -3.61 6.40
CA PHE A 224 -9.04 -3.01 6.41
C PHE A 224 -9.80 -3.31 7.71
N LEU A 225 -9.87 -4.57 8.13
CA LEU A 225 -10.58 -4.95 9.35
C LEU A 225 -9.94 -4.33 10.59
N ILE A 226 -8.60 -4.37 10.70
CA ILE A 226 -7.86 -3.71 11.78
C ILE A 226 -8.17 -2.21 11.83
N LYS A 227 -8.08 -1.52 10.70
CA LYS A 227 -8.42 -0.08 10.59
C LYS A 227 -9.85 0.20 11.02
N ARG A 228 -10.82 -0.62 10.61
CA ARG A 228 -12.24 -0.48 11.01
C ARG A 228 -12.40 -0.67 12.51
N ILE A 229 -11.79 -1.72 13.07
CA ILE A 229 -11.83 -2.04 14.50
C ILE A 229 -11.25 -0.89 15.34
N GLU A 230 -10.11 -0.32 14.94
CA GLU A 230 -9.51 0.80 15.69
C GLU A 230 -10.39 2.05 15.70
N ASN A 231 -11.06 2.34 14.57
CA ASN A 231 -12.03 3.43 14.53
C ASN A 231 -13.32 3.11 15.31
N ILE A 232 -13.72 1.84 15.44
CA ILE A 232 -14.83 1.41 16.30
C ILE A 232 -14.45 1.58 17.78
N LYS A 233 -13.26 1.12 18.20
CA LYS A 233 -12.75 1.31 19.57
C LYS A 233 -12.68 2.79 19.96
N ALA A 234 -12.26 3.64 19.02
CA ALA A 234 -12.20 5.09 19.22
C ALA A 234 -13.57 5.80 19.19
N GLY A 235 -14.69 5.06 19.09
CA GLY A 235 -16.04 5.62 19.02
C GLY A 235 -16.35 6.41 17.75
N LYS A 236 -15.48 6.34 16.72
CA LYS A 236 -15.62 7.10 15.47
C LYS A 236 -16.53 6.41 14.46
N LEU A 237 -16.75 5.11 14.61
CA LEU A 237 -17.56 4.30 13.70
C LEU A 237 -18.51 3.38 14.46
N ASN A 238 -19.65 3.08 13.83
CA ASN A 238 -20.57 2.05 14.31
C ASN A 238 -19.89 0.66 14.28
N PRO A 239 -20.14 -0.21 15.28
CA PRO A 239 -19.56 -1.56 15.37
C PRO A 239 -19.91 -2.51 14.21
N HIS A 240 -20.85 -2.13 13.33
CA HIS A 240 -21.22 -2.93 12.15
C HIS A 240 -20.29 -2.64 10.97
N ILE A 241 -19.77 -3.70 10.36
CA ILE A 241 -19.00 -3.66 9.10
C ILE A 241 -19.80 -4.45 8.07
N ARG A 242 -20.26 -3.76 7.02
CA ARG A 242 -21.04 -4.37 5.93
C ARG A 242 -20.11 -5.16 5.00
N PHE A 243 -20.58 -6.31 4.49
CA PHE A 243 -19.82 -7.05 3.46
C PHE A 243 -19.64 -6.23 2.18
N GLU A 244 -20.61 -5.40 1.86
CA GLU A 244 -20.54 -4.43 0.75
C GLU A 244 -19.30 -3.52 0.86
N ALA A 245 -19.02 -2.98 2.04
CA ALA A 245 -17.81 -2.18 2.26
C ALA A 245 -16.51 -2.99 2.14
N ILE A 246 -16.56 -4.29 2.46
CA ILE A 246 -15.43 -5.20 2.24
C ILE A 246 -15.22 -5.42 0.74
N TYR A 247 -16.30 -5.64 -0.04
CA TYR A 247 -16.19 -5.83 -1.49
C TYR A 247 -15.68 -4.57 -2.18
N GLU A 248 -16.17 -3.39 -1.79
CA GLU A 248 -15.66 -2.10 -2.27
C GLU A 248 -14.17 -1.92 -2.01
N GLU A 249 -13.71 -2.24 -0.80
CA GLU A 249 -12.28 -2.16 -0.45
C GLU A 249 -11.41 -3.10 -1.30
N LEU A 250 -11.94 -4.28 -1.61
CA LEU A 250 -11.30 -5.28 -2.47
C LEU A 250 -11.43 -4.98 -3.97
N GLY A 251 -12.13 -3.90 -4.36
CA GLY A 251 -12.36 -3.55 -5.77
C GLY A 251 -13.33 -4.50 -6.49
N ILE A 252 -14.23 -5.17 -5.77
CA ILE A 252 -15.17 -6.14 -6.31
C ILE A 252 -16.56 -5.50 -6.43
N SER A 253 -16.94 -5.13 -7.65
CA SER A 253 -18.25 -4.52 -7.94
C SER A 253 -19.39 -5.52 -8.05
N GLN A 254 -19.10 -6.74 -8.56
CA GLN A 254 -20.09 -7.81 -8.75
C GLN A 254 -19.56 -9.13 -8.17
N PRO A 255 -19.76 -9.37 -6.85
CA PRO A 255 -19.18 -10.53 -6.19
C PRO A 255 -19.87 -11.83 -6.64
N THR A 256 -19.10 -12.78 -7.17
CA THR A 256 -19.61 -14.13 -7.47
C THR A 256 -19.91 -14.91 -6.19
N ARG A 257 -20.72 -15.96 -6.26
CA ARG A 257 -21.00 -16.85 -5.11
C ARG A 257 -19.72 -17.36 -4.45
N LYS A 258 -18.71 -17.76 -5.25
CA LYS A 258 -17.41 -18.21 -4.76
C LYS A 258 -16.64 -17.09 -4.05
N ASN A 259 -16.68 -15.85 -4.58
CA ASN A 259 -16.06 -14.70 -3.92
C ASN A 259 -16.73 -14.41 -2.57
N ILE A 260 -18.06 -14.40 -2.52
CA ILE A 260 -18.82 -14.17 -1.28
C ILE A 260 -18.42 -15.17 -0.20
N GLU A 261 -18.41 -16.46 -0.53
CA GLU A 261 -18.06 -17.52 0.41
C GLU A 261 -16.60 -17.40 0.89
N THR A 262 -15.67 -17.18 -0.04
CA THR A 262 -14.24 -17.08 0.27
C THR A 262 -13.93 -15.85 1.13
N ILE A 263 -14.50 -14.69 0.78
CA ILE A 263 -14.28 -13.43 1.49
C ILE A 263 -14.90 -13.51 2.88
N ARG A 264 -16.10 -14.08 3.02
CA ARG A 264 -16.71 -14.31 4.33
C ARG A 264 -15.84 -15.21 5.19
N LYS A 265 -15.41 -16.36 4.66
CA LYS A 265 -14.53 -17.31 5.37
C LYS A 265 -13.22 -16.64 5.81
N ASN A 266 -12.57 -15.87 4.94
CA ASN A 266 -11.35 -15.15 5.28
C ASN A 266 -11.61 -14.05 6.32
N THR A 267 -12.74 -13.36 6.23
CA THR A 267 -13.16 -12.35 7.23
C THR A 267 -13.29 -12.99 8.60
N GLU A 268 -14.02 -14.10 8.70
CA GLU A 268 -14.20 -14.85 9.96
C GLU A 268 -12.85 -15.35 10.50
N ASN A 269 -12.01 -15.96 9.65
CA ASN A 269 -10.69 -16.44 10.05
C ASN A 269 -9.79 -15.32 10.61
N ILE A 270 -9.79 -14.14 9.98
CA ILE A 270 -9.03 -12.99 10.48
C ILE A 270 -9.59 -12.54 11.83
N LEU A 271 -10.91 -12.41 11.95
CA LEU A 271 -11.54 -11.96 13.21
C LEU A 271 -11.34 -12.97 14.35
N LEU A 272 -11.36 -14.27 14.07
CA LEU A 272 -11.01 -15.30 15.05
C LEU A 272 -9.56 -15.15 15.51
N SER A 273 -8.60 -14.96 14.60
CA SER A 273 -7.19 -14.70 14.99
C SER A 273 -7.06 -13.44 15.85
N LEU A 274 -7.81 -12.37 15.53
CA LEU A 274 -7.84 -11.16 16.34
C LEU A 274 -8.50 -11.39 17.71
N SER A 275 -9.51 -12.26 17.78
CA SER A 275 -10.16 -12.65 19.03
C SER A 275 -9.21 -13.46 19.92
N ASP A 276 -8.47 -14.41 19.37
CA ASP A 276 -7.49 -15.22 20.11
C ASP A 276 -6.38 -14.36 20.71
N LYS A 277 -5.95 -13.34 19.96
CA LYS A 277 -5.01 -12.31 20.40
C LYS A 277 -5.63 -11.29 21.37
N LYS A 278 -6.89 -11.47 21.78
CA LYS A 278 -7.65 -10.60 22.68
C LYS A 278 -7.75 -9.15 22.16
N TYR A 279 -7.61 -8.95 20.85
CA TYR A 279 -7.68 -7.63 20.22
C TYR A 279 -9.12 -7.14 20.06
N ILE A 280 -10.06 -8.07 19.92
CA ILE A 280 -11.50 -7.87 20.04
C ILE A 280 -12.06 -8.86 21.06
N GLN A 281 -13.25 -8.58 21.61
CA GLN A 281 -13.90 -9.50 22.55
C GLN A 281 -14.61 -10.63 21.80
N LYS A 282 -15.38 -10.28 20.76
CA LYS A 282 -16.06 -11.22 19.86
C LYS A 282 -16.52 -10.53 18.59
N TYR A 283 -16.98 -11.31 17.63
CA TYR A 283 -17.75 -10.84 16.48
C TYR A 283 -19.01 -11.69 16.29
N ASP A 284 -20.06 -11.08 15.75
CA ASP A 284 -21.30 -11.77 15.41
C ASP A 284 -21.66 -11.48 13.95
N LEU A 285 -22.02 -12.50 13.17
CA LEU A 285 -22.60 -12.31 11.84
C LEU A 285 -24.05 -11.86 11.97
N TYR A 286 -24.45 -10.86 11.18
CA TYR A 286 -25.85 -10.43 11.14
C TYR A 286 -26.43 -10.56 9.73
N LYS A 287 -27.72 -10.90 9.67
CA LYS A 287 -28.47 -11.14 8.44
C LYS A 287 -29.45 -10.01 8.15
N GLN A 288 -29.78 -9.86 6.88
CA GLN A 288 -30.92 -9.09 6.41
C GLN A 288 -31.69 -10.00 5.44
N GLY A 289 -32.87 -10.47 5.86
CA GLY A 289 -33.56 -11.57 5.19
C GLY A 289 -32.74 -12.87 5.25
N LYS A 290 -32.60 -13.56 4.11
CA LYS A 290 -31.85 -14.83 4.01
C LYS A 290 -30.34 -14.65 3.87
N ALA A 291 -29.86 -13.44 3.58
CA ALA A 291 -28.45 -13.16 3.30
C ALA A 291 -27.72 -12.57 4.51
N PHE A 292 -26.44 -12.90 4.67
CA PHE A 292 -25.57 -12.21 5.63
C PHE A 292 -25.24 -10.81 5.11
N LYS A 293 -25.54 -9.78 5.90
CA LYS A 293 -25.33 -8.37 5.51
C LYS A 293 -23.98 -7.84 6.02
N GLY A 294 -23.47 -8.40 7.11
CA GLY A 294 -22.16 -8.02 7.64
C GLY A 294 -21.81 -8.69 8.96
N ILE A 295 -20.85 -8.08 9.64
CA ILE A 295 -20.35 -8.46 10.97
C ILE A 295 -20.60 -7.33 11.96
N LYS A 296 -20.88 -7.67 13.21
CA LYS A 296 -20.91 -6.77 14.35
C LYS A 296 -19.71 -7.08 15.24
N ILE A 297 -18.87 -6.09 15.48
CA ILE A 297 -17.69 -6.22 16.34
C ILE A 297 -18.06 -5.82 17.78
N THR A 298 -17.65 -6.64 18.74
CA THR A 298 -17.66 -6.28 20.16
C THR A 298 -16.23 -6.08 20.62
N THR A 299 -15.91 -4.89 21.11
CA THR A 299 -14.59 -4.53 21.62
C THR A 299 -14.66 -4.32 23.12
N ARG A 300 -13.59 -4.63 23.86
CA ARG A 300 -13.50 -4.20 25.26
C ARG A 300 -13.44 -2.68 25.27
N GLN A 301 -14.29 -2.03 26.06
CA GLN A 301 -14.14 -0.59 26.30
C GLN A 301 -12.75 -0.37 26.93
N SER A 302 -11.97 0.51 26.31
CA SER A 302 -10.71 1.00 26.84
C SER A 302 -10.97 2.01 27.94
#